data_AF-A0A2E6ZID9-F1
#
_entry.id   AF-A0A2E6ZID9-F1
#
_cell.length_a   1.000
_cell.length_b   1.000
_cell.length_c   1.000
_cell.angle_alpha   90.00
_cell.angle_beta   90.00
_cell.angle_gamma   90.00
#
_symmetry.space_group_name_H-M   'P 1'
#
loop_
_entity.id
_entity.type
_entity.pdbx_description
1 polymer ?
#
loop_
_entity_poly.entity_id
_entity_poly.type
_entity_poly.pdbx_seq_one_letter_code
_entity_poly.pdbx_strand_id
1 'polypeptide(L)'
;MKNIIFQYMITDEETEDRNPVPQYPEGTRTELYRKTADLSAESFKIYASKIGASHHYSTRRVETKDKYGSTSLLFEVMRLVYDPIYDKYDKLLFVDTDIICNTEENIFDLLDTDVYGVFESDIRTSKGGGYNTWDFNPKTYQQISDKFTRRGIPIIKNKWGNNPSSITCFNTGVMVWSRDARLRAREVFDDWYNYMLDGDMHNEEFWLNNDQLYISGQLTKHKFAIESIDQTWNDTPTHWDDDRGYDMNFLHYTGGGNKVIMLQDYEKNKFKYLKNA
;
A
#
# COMPACT_ATOMS: atom_id res chain seq x y z
N MET A 1 -17.40 15.68 -8.63
CA MET A 1 -16.24 14.82 -8.92
C MET A 1 -16.64 13.38 -8.68
N LYS A 2 -16.17 12.45 -9.50
CA LYS A 2 -16.47 11.02 -9.38
C LYS A 2 -15.21 10.28 -8.96
N ASN A 3 -15.11 9.92 -7.69
CA ASN A 3 -13.95 9.25 -7.12
C ASN A 3 -14.24 7.79 -6.79
N ILE A 4 -13.19 6.97 -6.68
CA ILE A 4 -13.30 5.55 -6.31
C ILE A 4 -12.20 5.13 -5.34
N ILE A 5 -12.55 4.24 -4.44
CA ILE A 5 -11.64 3.48 -3.59
C ILE A 5 -11.51 2.07 -4.16
N PHE A 6 -10.28 1.62 -4.42
CA PHE A 6 -9.96 0.29 -4.92
C PHE A 6 -9.16 -0.48 -3.85
N GLN A 7 -9.61 -1.69 -3.57
CA GLN A 7 -8.90 -2.66 -2.73
C GLN A 7 -8.91 -4.03 -3.40
N TYR A 8 -7.92 -4.86 -3.11
CA TYR A 8 -7.92 -6.24 -3.55
C TYR A 8 -7.32 -7.16 -2.50
N MET A 9 -7.85 -8.38 -2.41
CA MET A 9 -7.23 -9.49 -1.69
C MET A 9 -7.30 -10.72 -2.57
N ILE A 10 -6.14 -11.14 -3.05
CA ILE A 10 -5.99 -12.37 -3.83
C ILE A 10 -5.20 -13.34 -2.97
N THR A 11 -5.75 -14.55 -2.87
CA THR A 11 -5.09 -15.69 -2.24
C THR A 11 -5.14 -16.85 -3.23
N ASP A 12 -4.03 -17.52 -3.44
CA ASP A 12 -3.87 -18.67 -4.32
C ASP A 12 -3.10 -19.80 -3.61
N GLU A 13 -2.78 -20.86 -4.36
CA GLU A 13 -2.05 -22.04 -3.85
C GLU A 13 -0.72 -21.63 -3.19
N GLU A 14 0.03 -20.68 -3.77
CA GLU A 14 1.28 -20.19 -3.17
C GLU A 14 1.06 -19.49 -1.83
N THR A 15 -0.09 -18.84 -1.65
CA THR A 15 -0.46 -18.22 -0.37
C THR A 15 -0.80 -19.28 0.67
N GLU A 16 -1.43 -20.38 0.26
CA GLU A 16 -1.79 -21.52 1.12
C GLU A 16 -0.56 -22.34 1.55
N ASP A 17 0.47 -22.44 0.72
CA ASP A 17 1.72 -23.14 1.02
C ASP A 17 2.62 -22.43 2.04
N ARG A 18 2.34 -21.17 2.35
CA ARG A 18 3.12 -20.39 3.33
C ARG A 18 2.81 -20.84 4.75
N ASN A 19 3.85 -20.89 5.58
CA ASN A 19 3.72 -21.17 7.00
C ASN A 19 2.65 -20.26 7.66
N PRO A 20 1.85 -20.81 8.59
CA PRO A 20 0.90 -20.04 9.39
C PRO A 20 1.56 -18.83 10.04
N VAL A 21 0.76 -17.81 10.32
CA VAL A 21 1.24 -16.68 11.11
C VAL A 21 1.42 -17.16 12.54
N PRO A 22 2.61 -17.01 13.16
CA PRO A 22 2.86 -17.56 14.51
C PRO A 22 1.87 -17.09 15.58
N GLN A 23 1.35 -15.87 15.42
CA GLN A 23 0.36 -15.25 16.29
C GLN A 23 -1.10 -15.71 16.02
N TYR A 24 -1.33 -16.51 14.98
CA TYR A 24 -2.62 -17.07 14.58
C TYR A 24 -2.53 -18.61 14.44
N PRO A 25 -2.21 -19.34 15.53
CA PRO A 25 -2.00 -20.79 15.49
C PRO A 25 -3.26 -21.61 15.18
N GLU A 26 -4.45 -21.02 15.34
CA GLU A 26 -5.75 -21.66 15.18
C GLU A 26 -6.23 -21.80 13.73
N GLY A 27 -5.60 -21.07 12.79
CA GLY A 27 -6.04 -21.06 11.39
C GLY A 27 -4.91 -20.84 10.40
N THR A 28 -5.27 -20.75 9.13
CA THR A 28 -4.27 -20.59 8.06
C THR A 28 -3.95 -19.11 7.80
N ARG A 29 -2.81 -18.86 7.15
CA ARG A 29 -2.46 -17.51 6.69
C ARG A 29 -3.53 -16.94 5.74
N THR A 30 -4.00 -17.77 4.80
CA THR A 30 -5.07 -17.44 3.86
C THR A 30 -6.35 -17.04 4.57
N GLU A 31 -6.74 -17.77 5.61
CA GLU A 31 -7.92 -17.45 6.41
C GLU A 31 -7.78 -16.09 7.10
N LEU A 32 -6.65 -15.83 7.77
CA LEU A 32 -6.37 -14.55 8.41
C LEU A 32 -6.43 -13.39 7.40
N TYR A 33 -5.85 -13.58 6.21
CA TYR A 33 -5.81 -12.56 5.16
C TYR A 33 -7.20 -12.26 4.61
N ARG A 34 -8.03 -13.28 4.37
CA ARG A 34 -9.42 -13.08 3.93
C ARG A 34 -10.26 -12.39 5.01
N LYS A 35 -10.15 -12.82 6.27
CA LYS A 35 -10.89 -12.20 7.40
C LYS A 35 -10.57 -10.72 7.56
N THR A 36 -9.28 -10.37 7.53
CA THR A 36 -8.86 -8.97 7.63
C THR A 36 -9.28 -8.17 6.41
N ALA A 37 -9.16 -8.74 5.21
CA ALA A 37 -9.58 -8.08 3.98
C ALA A 37 -11.07 -7.79 3.91
N ASP A 38 -11.92 -8.74 4.32
CA ASP A 38 -13.36 -8.53 4.31
C ASP A 38 -13.77 -7.43 5.31
N LEU A 39 -13.11 -7.37 6.47
CA LEU A 39 -13.33 -6.33 7.45
C LEU A 39 -12.89 -4.94 6.94
N SER A 40 -11.71 -4.87 6.32
CA SER A 40 -11.22 -3.66 5.66
C SER A 40 -12.14 -3.19 4.53
N ALA A 41 -12.57 -4.12 3.68
CA ALA A 41 -13.48 -3.82 2.57
C ALA A 41 -14.81 -3.24 3.05
N GLU A 42 -15.40 -3.78 4.12
CA GLU A 42 -16.62 -3.21 4.70
C GLU A 42 -16.36 -1.82 5.31
N SER A 43 -15.22 -1.63 6.00
CA SER A 43 -14.80 -0.31 6.52
C SER A 43 -14.76 0.75 5.42
N PHE A 44 -14.10 0.44 4.30
CA PHE A 44 -13.91 1.37 3.20
C PHE A 44 -15.14 1.54 2.33
N LYS A 45 -16.04 0.56 2.28
CA LYS A 45 -17.38 0.72 1.69
C LYS A 45 -18.23 1.70 2.47
N ILE A 46 -18.20 1.64 3.81
CA ILE A 46 -18.88 2.62 4.68
C ILE A 46 -18.28 4.01 4.49
N TYR A 47 -16.95 4.11 4.49
CA TYR A 47 -16.24 5.37 4.26
C TYR A 47 -16.55 5.97 2.89
N ALA A 48 -16.49 5.18 1.82
CA ALA A 48 -16.81 5.63 0.46
C ALA A 48 -18.22 6.23 0.38
N SER A 49 -19.21 5.60 1.03
CA SER A 49 -20.58 6.13 1.13
C SER A 49 -20.61 7.51 1.82
N LYS A 50 -19.88 7.67 2.93
CA LYS A 50 -19.81 8.94 3.68
C LYS A 50 -19.22 10.09 2.88
N ILE A 51 -18.19 9.83 2.08
CA ILE A 51 -17.49 10.86 1.28
C ILE A 51 -18.00 10.99 -0.16
N GLY A 52 -19.06 10.26 -0.53
CA GLY A 52 -19.63 10.30 -1.88
C GLY A 52 -18.76 9.67 -2.97
N ALA A 53 -17.94 8.68 -2.62
CA ALA A 53 -17.10 7.91 -3.54
C ALA A 53 -17.70 6.53 -3.86
N SER A 54 -17.23 5.91 -4.94
CA SER A 54 -17.48 4.49 -5.21
C SER A 54 -16.48 3.62 -4.46
N HIS A 55 -16.83 2.37 -4.17
CA HIS A 55 -15.90 1.37 -3.64
C HIS A 55 -15.89 0.14 -4.53
N HIS A 56 -14.70 -0.41 -4.77
CA HIS A 56 -14.50 -1.64 -5.51
C HIS A 56 -13.48 -2.52 -4.78
N TYR A 57 -13.96 -3.64 -4.25
CA TYR A 57 -13.14 -4.69 -3.68
C TYR A 57 -13.07 -5.87 -4.66
N SER A 58 -11.86 -6.29 -5.02
CA SER A 58 -11.62 -7.39 -5.95
C SER A 58 -10.96 -8.58 -5.27
N THR A 59 -11.51 -9.77 -5.50
CA THR A 59 -10.89 -11.06 -5.11
C THR A 59 -10.38 -11.84 -6.32
N ARG A 60 -10.33 -11.19 -7.50
CA ARG A 60 -9.94 -11.80 -8.77
C ARG A 60 -8.64 -11.19 -9.27
N ARG A 61 -7.79 -12.05 -9.83
CA ARG A 61 -6.63 -11.67 -10.64
C ARG A 61 -7.10 -11.16 -11.99
N VAL A 62 -6.77 -9.92 -12.32
CA VAL A 62 -7.06 -9.27 -13.60
C VAL A 62 -5.77 -8.82 -14.24
N GLU A 63 -5.00 -7.97 -13.56
CA GLU A 63 -3.70 -7.49 -14.07
C GLU A 63 -2.66 -8.62 -14.02
N THR A 64 -2.72 -9.42 -12.97
CA THR A 64 -1.75 -10.48 -12.71
C THR A 64 -2.18 -11.84 -13.28
N LYS A 65 -3.30 -11.95 -14.00
CA LYS A 65 -4.00 -13.22 -14.30
C LYS A 65 -3.12 -14.34 -14.90
N ASP A 66 -2.12 -13.99 -15.69
CA ASP A 66 -1.22 -14.95 -16.36
C ASP A 66 0.27 -14.67 -16.06
N LYS A 67 0.53 -14.07 -14.88
CA LYS A 67 1.85 -13.65 -14.44
C LYS A 67 2.26 -14.46 -13.21
N TYR A 68 3.50 -14.96 -13.19
CA TYR A 68 3.99 -15.81 -12.10
C TYR A 68 5.32 -15.28 -11.58
N GLY A 69 5.60 -15.49 -10.30
CA GLY A 69 6.82 -15.05 -9.65
C GLY A 69 6.56 -14.62 -8.22
N SER A 70 7.64 -14.48 -7.46
CA SER A 70 7.63 -14.43 -5.98
C SER A 70 6.71 -13.36 -5.37
N THR A 71 6.48 -12.27 -6.09
CA THR A 71 5.74 -11.07 -5.67
C THR A 71 4.64 -10.67 -6.65
N SER A 72 4.33 -11.52 -7.65
CA SER A 72 3.43 -11.16 -8.76
C SER A 72 2.06 -10.67 -8.30
N LEU A 73 1.48 -11.27 -7.26
CA LEU A 73 0.18 -10.87 -6.70
C LEU A 73 0.16 -9.44 -6.13
N LEU A 74 1.30 -8.94 -5.64
CA LEU A 74 1.39 -7.57 -5.10
C LEU A 74 1.22 -6.51 -6.18
N PHE A 75 1.41 -6.87 -7.45
CA PHE A 75 1.23 -5.98 -8.59
C PHE A 75 -0.21 -5.91 -9.09
N GLU A 76 -1.18 -6.57 -8.46
CA GLU A 76 -2.59 -6.36 -8.81
C GLU A 76 -3.02 -4.90 -8.57
N VAL A 77 -2.31 -4.17 -7.69
CA VAL A 77 -2.44 -2.71 -7.52
C VAL A 77 -2.33 -1.96 -8.85
N MET A 78 -1.55 -2.47 -9.81
CA MET A 78 -1.33 -1.83 -11.11
C MET A 78 -2.59 -1.74 -11.98
N ARG A 79 -3.69 -2.40 -11.59
CA ARG A 79 -5.01 -2.12 -12.18
C ARG A 79 -5.40 -0.66 -12.08
N LEU A 80 -4.95 0.07 -11.06
CA LEU A 80 -5.20 1.52 -10.99
C LEU A 80 -4.71 2.25 -12.24
N VAL A 81 -3.62 1.76 -12.85
CA VAL A 81 -3.03 2.29 -14.09
C VAL A 81 -3.67 1.64 -15.32
N TYR A 82 -3.79 0.32 -15.36
CA TYR A 82 -4.05 -0.42 -16.59
C TYR A 82 -5.51 -0.83 -16.81
N ASP A 83 -6.35 -0.88 -15.77
CA ASP A 83 -7.73 -1.35 -15.90
C ASP A 83 -8.66 -0.21 -16.36
N PRO A 84 -9.22 -0.27 -17.59
CA PRO A 84 -10.01 0.83 -18.15
C PRO A 84 -11.32 1.10 -17.40
N ILE A 85 -11.78 0.18 -16.53
CA ILE A 85 -12.98 0.44 -15.71
C ILE A 85 -12.82 1.68 -14.83
N TYR A 86 -11.57 2.07 -14.55
CA TYR A 86 -11.25 3.21 -13.71
C TYR A 86 -11.07 4.52 -14.46
N ASP A 87 -11.05 4.55 -15.80
CA ASP A 87 -10.79 5.75 -16.59
C ASP A 87 -11.88 6.83 -16.44
N LYS A 88 -13.06 6.44 -15.93
CA LYS A 88 -14.19 7.32 -15.64
C LYS A 88 -14.11 8.06 -14.29
N TYR A 89 -13.12 7.79 -13.46
CA TYR A 89 -12.98 8.41 -12.12
C TYR A 89 -11.91 9.49 -12.12
N ASP A 90 -12.20 10.62 -11.48
CA ASP A 90 -11.32 11.80 -11.41
C ASP A 90 -10.11 11.50 -10.52
N LYS A 91 -10.34 10.93 -9.32
CA LYS A 91 -9.30 10.37 -8.46
C LYS A 91 -9.61 8.92 -8.08
N LEU A 92 -8.56 8.13 -7.90
CA LEU A 92 -8.61 6.76 -7.42
C LEU A 92 -7.72 6.63 -6.19
N LEU A 93 -8.30 6.16 -5.08
CA LEU A 93 -7.57 5.78 -3.88
C LEU A 93 -7.33 4.27 -3.92
N PHE A 94 -6.07 3.86 -3.90
CA PHE A 94 -5.71 2.49 -3.56
C PHE A 94 -5.48 2.39 -2.05
N VAL A 95 -6.03 1.33 -1.44
CA VAL A 95 -5.81 1.01 -0.02
C VAL A 95 -5.52 -0.47 0.14
N ASP A 96 -4.53 -0.83 0.94
CA ASP A 96 -4.31 -2.20 1.37
C ASP A 96 -5.50 -2.72 2.20
N THR A 97 -5.69 -4.03 2.15
CA THR A 97 -6.83 -4.73 2.79
C THR A 97 -6.59 -5.09 4.25
N ASP A 98 -5.49 -4.65 4.85
CA ASP A 98 -5.25 -4.67 6.30
C ASP A 98 -5.35 -3.27 6.90
N ILE A 99 -6.10 -2.37 6.26
CA ILE A 99 -6.34 -1.01 6.74
C ILE A 99 -7.78 -0.83 7.17
N ILE A 100 -8.00 -0.19 8.32
CA ILE A 100 -9.33 0.23 8.78
C ILE A 100 -9.48 1.75 8.68
N CYS A 101 -10.59 2.21 8.07
CA CYS A 101 -10.94 3.62 8.08
C CYS A 101 -11.54 4.03 9.44
N ASN A 102 -11.05 5.12 9.98
CA ASN A 102 -11.39 5.67 11.29
C ASN A 102 -11.71 7.18 11.24
N THR A 103 -11.93 7.73 10.04
CA THR A 103 -12.30 9.14 9.81
C THR A 103 -13.53 9.32 8.90
N GLU A 104 -14.07 10.54 8.86
CA GLU A 104 -15.03 10.99 7.83
C GLU A 104 -14.43 12.06 6.91
N GLU A 105 -13.19 12.48 7.17
CA GLU A 105 -12.48 13.43 6.33
C GLU A 105 -12.32 12.86 4.93
N ASN A 106 -12.52 13.70 3.91
CA ASN A 106 -12.42 13.27 2.53
C ASN A 106 -10.96 13.31 2.04
N ILE A 107 -10.33 12.14 1.93
CA ILE A 107 -8.95 12.03 1.47
C ILE A 107 -8.74 12.60 0.06
N PHE A 108 -9.77 12.60 -0.79
CA PHE A 108 -9.68 13.11 -2.16
C PHE A 108 -9.55 14.63 -2.25
N ASP A 109 -9.85 15.36 -1.17
CA ASP A 109 -9.83 16.82 -1.14
C ASP A 109 -8.52 17.38 -0.55
N LEU A 110 -7.59 16.52 -0.11
CA LEU A 110 -6.36 16.94 0.57
C LEU A 110 -5.39 17.69 -0.35
N LEU A 111 -5.12 17.15 -1.55
CA LEU A 111 -4.12 17.67 -2.47
C LEU A 111 -4.58 17.54 -3.92
N ASP A 112 -4.11 18.48 -4.76
CA ASP A 112 -4.31 18.47 -6.21
C ASP A 112 -2.96 18.27 -6.90
N THR A 113 -2.56 17.01 -7.06
CA THR A 113 -1.27 16.59 -7.61
C THR A 113 -1.43 15.26 -8.37
N ASP A 114 -0.38 14.74 -9.02
CA ASP A 114 -0.49 13.48 -9.76
C ASP A 114 -0.76 12.31 -8.80
N VAL A 115 0.09 12.18 -7.77
CA VAL A 115 0.01 11.11 -6.77
C VAL A 115 0.37 11.64 -5.39
N TYR A 116 -0.39 11.25 -4.38
CA TYR A 116 -0.02 11.50 -2.98
C TYR A 116 -0.35 10.32 -2.08
N GLY A 117 0.39 10.23 -0.97
CA GLY A 117 0.33 9.16 0.02
C GLY A 117 1.26 9.49 1.18
N VAL A 118 1.67 8.49 1.96
CA VAL A 118 2.62 8.70 3.07
C VAL A 118 3.96 8.12 2.67
N PHE A 119 5.03 8.92 2.73
CA PHE A 119 6.39 8.38 2.56
C PHE A 119 6.79 7.51 3.76
N GLU A 120 7.51 6.41 3.51
CA GLU A 120 8.07 5.53 4.54
C GLU A 120 8.91 6.33 5.56
N SER A 121 9.71 7.27 5.06
CA SER A 121 10.54 8.15 5.90
C SER A 121 9.73 9.00 6.87
N ASP A 122 8.48 9.32 6.55
CA ASP A 122 7.63 10.21 7.34
C ASP A 122 6.94 9.51 8.49
N ILE A 123 6.80 8.19 8.43
CA ILE A 123 6.17 7.39 9.49
C ILE A 123 7.06 7.37 10.73
N ARG A 124 6.47 7.77 11.86
CA ARG A 124 7.10 7.77 13.19
C ARG A 124 6.44 6.77 14.11
N THR A 125 7.25 6.28 15.06
CA THR A 125 6.82 5.34 16.10
C THR A 125 7.16 5.90 17.49
N SER A 126 6.71 5.23 18.54
CA SER A 126 7.14 5.45 19.94
C SER A 126 8.66 5.53 20.10
N LYS A 127 9.42 4.82 19.26
CA LYS A 127 10.89 4.74 19.33
C LYS A 127 11.61 5.84 18.54
N GLY A 128 10.87 6.75 17.90
CA GLY A 128 11.40 7.77 17.01
C GLY A 128 11.04 7.53 15.53
N GLY A 129 11.67 8.28 14.64
CA GLY A 129 11.27 8.39 13.24
C GLY A 129 11.94 7.40 12.28
N GLY A 130 11.23 7.13 11.16
CA GLY A 130 11.68 6.37 10.00
C GLY A 130 11.27 4.90 10.05
N TYR A 131 10.04 4.58 9.63
CA TYR A 131 9.66 3.20 9.30
C TYR A 131 10.26 2.83 7.94
N ASN A 132 10.87 1.65 7.83
CA ASN A 132 11.57 1.14 6.63
C ASN A 132 12.33 2.21 5.83
N THR A 133 13.06 3.10 6.49
CA THR A 133 14.00 4.00 5.83
C THR A 133 15.14 3.18 5.23
N TRP A 134 15.00 2.92 3.94
CA TRP A 134 15.81 1.97 3.17
C TRP A 134 17.30 2.35 3.09
N ASP A 135 17.65 3.54 3.55
CA ASP A 135 19.01 4.09 3.56
C ASP A 135 19.68 4.11 4.94
N PHE A 136 19.02 3.63 6.01
CA PHE A 136 19.68 3.47 7.32
C PHE A 136 20.69 2.32 7.34
N ASN A 137 20.45 1.28 6.54
CA ASN A 137 21.37 0.16 6.41
C ASN A 137 22.12 0.27 5.06
N PRO A 138 23.46 0.41 5.06
CA PRO A 138 24.24 0.51 3.83
C PRO A 138 24.04 -0.68 2.86
N LYS A 139 23.83 -1.90 3.39
CA LYS A 139 23.57 -3.09 2.57
C LYS A 139 22.22 -2.97 1.85
N THR A 140 21.18 -2.58 2.57
CA THR A 140 19.83 -2.37 2.02
C THR A 140 19.86 -1.28 0.95
N TYR A 141 20.54 -0.16 1.22
CA TYR A 141 20.72 0.91 0.26
C TYR A 141 21.45 0.42 -1.00
N GLN A 142 22.52 -0.37 -0.85
CA GLN A 142 23.26 -0.91 -1.98
C GLN A 142 22.40 -1.85 -2.83
N GLN A 143 21.61 -2.73 -2.20
CA GLN A 143 20.70 -3.63 -2.93
C GLN A 143 19.68 -2.86 -3.79
N ILE A 144 19.09 -1.79 -3.24
CA ILE A 144 18.20 -0.91 -4.00
C ILE A 144 18.96 -0.20 -5.12
N SER A 145 20.15 0.33 -4.82
CA SER A 145 20.99 1.04 -5.79
C SER A 145 21.39 0.17 -6.97
N ASP A 146 21.79 -1.07 -6.71
CA ASP A 146 22.17 -2.03 -7.75
C ASP A 146 20.97 -2.33 -8.65
N LYS A 147 19.82 -2.65 -8.06
CA LYS A 147 18.60 -2.90 -8.83
C LYS A 147 18.17 -1.68 -9.63
N PHE A 148 18.08 -0.52 -9.00
CA PHE A 148 17.65 0.72 -9.64
C PHE A 148 18.58 1.08 -10.79
N THR A 149 19.89 0.89 -10.62
CA THR A 149 20.87 1.06 -11.71
C THR A 149 20.60 0.12 -12.88
N ARG A 150 20.40 -1.18 -12.62
CA ARG A 150 20.09 -2.16 -13.69
C ARG A 150 18.77 -1.84 -14.43
N ARG A 151 17.80 -1.27 -13.72
CA ARG A 151 16.47 -0.91 -14.26
C ARG A 151 16.39 0.53 -14.78
N GLY A 152 17.47 1.30 -14.72
CA GLY A 152 17.48 2.70 -15.13
C GLY A 152 16.52 3.58 -14.32
N ILE A 153 16.31 3.24 -13.05
CA ILE A 153 15.53 4.02 -12.08
C ILE A 153 16.50 4.92 -11.32
N PRO A 154 16.29 6.24 -11.26
CA PRO A 154 17.16 7.13 -10.52
C PRO A 154 16.90 7.02 -9.01
N ILE A 155 17.97 7.06 -8.20
CA ILE A 155 17.83 7.30 -6.76
C ILE A 155 17.63 8.80 -6.54
N ILE A 156 16.45 9.16 -6.04
CA ILE A 156 16.09 10.54 -5.72
C ILE A 156 15.90 10.65 -4.21
N LYS A 157 16.63 11.57 -3.58
CA LYS A 157 16.45 11.94 -2.18
C LYS A 157 15.02 12.46 -1.97
N ASN A 158 14.34 11.97 -0.93
CA ASN A 158 13.04 12.48 -0.55
C ASN A 158 13.17 13.96 -0.14
N LYS A 159 12.48 14.82 -0.90
CA LYS A 159 12.38 16.27 -0.66
C LYS A 159 10.94 16.73 -0.38
N TRP A 160 10.01 15.79 -0.37
CA TRP A 160 8.56 16.04 -0.26
C TRP A 160 8.02 15.63 1.11
N GLY A 161 8.72 14.74 1.81
CA GLY A 161 8.42 14.37 3.18
C GLY A 161 9.03 15.29 4.24
N ASN A 162 8.60 15.09 5.48
CA ASN A 162 9.06 15.78 6.66
C ASN A 162 10.41 15.27 7.18
N ASN A 163 10.76 14.00 6.91
CA ASN A 163 12.05 13.43 7.33
C ASN A 163 12.93 13.10 6.12
N PRO A 164 14.25 13.37 6.19
CA PRO A 164 15.14 13.10 5.09
C PRO A 164 15.34 11.60 4.89
N SER A 165 15.27 11.15 3.63
CA SER A 165 15.77 9.85 3.19
C SER A 165 16.43 9.99 1.82
N SER A 166 17.47 9.23 1.57
CA SER A 166 18.19 9.15 0.30
C SER A 166 17.35 8.51 -0.80
N ILE A 167 16.25 7.84 -0.45
CA ILE A 167 15.35 7.18 -1.37
C ILE A 167 13.93 7.74 -1.14
N THR A 168 13.30 8.19 -2.23
CA THR A 168 11.88 8.55 -2.22
C THR A 168 11.06 7.29 -2.36
N CYS A 169 10.33 6.93 -1.31
CA CYS A 169 9.55 5.70 -1.25
C CYS A 169 8.24 5.95 -0.50
N PHE A 170 7.11 5.83 -1.19
CA PHE A 170 5.81 5.78 -0.55
C PHE A 170 5.66 4.47 0.21
N ASN A 171 4.88 4.45 1.28
CA ASN A 171 4.20 3.23 1.70
C ASN A 171 2.98 3.06 0.78
N THR A 172 2.96 2.02 -0.06
CA THR A 172 1.92 1.88 -1.10
C THR A 172 0.56 1.48 -0.55
N GLY A 173 0.46 1.13 0.73
CA GLY A 173 -0.81 0.77 1.35
C GLY A 173 -1.85 1.87 1.32
N VAL A 174 -1.47 3.14 1.09
CA VAL A 174 -2.40 4.25 0.85
C VAL A 174 -1.83 5.17 -0.23
N MET A 175 -2.48 5.22 -1.39
CA MET A 175 -2.13 6.16 -2.45
C MET A 175 -3.34 6.69 -3.19
N VAL A 176 -3.42 8.01 -3.34
CA VAL A 176 -4.39 8.65 -4.22
C VAL A 176 -3.71 9.06 -5.52
N TRP A 177 -4.36 8.73 -6.63
CA TRP A 177 -3.91 9.00 -7.98
C TRP A 177 -4.94 9.80 -8.74
N SER A 178 -4.52 10.86 -9.43
CA SER A 178 -5.35 11.55 -10.41
C SER A 178 -5.59 10.67 -11.64
N ARG A 179 -6.66 10.95 -12.40
CA ARG A 179 -6.90 10.30 -13.69
C ARG A 179 -5.73 10.49 -14.64
N ASP A 180 -5.27 11.73 -14.78
CA ASP A 180 -4.22 12.09 -15.73
C ASP A 180 -2.91 11.39 -15.37
N ALA A 181 -2.60 11.24 -14.08
CA ALA A 181 -1.46 10.46 -13.62
C ALA A 181 -1.56 8.99 -14.03
N ARG A 182 -2.73 8.36 -13.87
CA ARG A 182 -2.93 6.94 -14.22
C ARG A 182 -2.83 6.73 -15.74
N LEU A 183 -3.41 7.63 -16.53
CA LEU A 183 -3.32 7.57 -17.99
C LEU A 183 -1.87 7.79 -18.47
N ARG A 184 -1.16 8.76 -17.89
CA ARG A 184 0.26 8.98 -18.18
C ARG A 184 1.12 7.79 -17.78
N ALA A 185 0.91 7.22 -16.59
CA ALA A 185 1.65 6.06 -16.11
C ALA A 185 1.50 4.87 -17.04
N ARG A 186 0.31 4.66 -17.61
CA ARG A 186 0.04 3.61 -18.60
C ARG A 186 0.95 3.72 -19.84
N GLU A 187 1.32 4.94 -20.23
CA GLU A 187 2.15 5.20 -21.40
C GLU A 187 3.66 5.15 -21.08
N VAL A 188 4.05 5.61 -19.89
CA VAL A 188 5.47 5.87 -19.59
C VAL A 188 6.11 4.90 -18.62
N PHE A 189 5.34 4.17 -17.81
CA PHE A 189 5.93 3.21 -16.88
C PHE A 189 6.59 2.07 -17.66
N ASP A 190 7.71 1.60 -17.11
CA ASP A 190 8.34 0.37 -17.56
C ASP A 190 7.38 -0.82 -17.33
N ASP A 191 7.71 -1.99 -17.85
CA ASP A 191 6.93 -3.18 -17.55
C ASP A 191 7.23 -3.67 -16.12
N TRP A 192 6.21 -3.68 -15.26
CA TRP A 192 6.31 -4.09 -13.85
C TRP A 192 6.71 -5.57 -13.71
N TYR A 193 6.29 -6.41 -14.63
CA TYR A 193 6.57 -7.84 -14.59
C TYR A 193 8.04 -8.10 -14.91
N ASN A 194 8.62 -7.36 -15.84
CA ASN A 194 10.05 -7.40 -16.12
C ASN A 194 10.89 -6.88 -14.94
N TYR A 195 10.40 -5.91 -14.16
CA TYR A 195 11.06 -5.48 -12.92
C TYR A 195 11.08 -6.59 -11.86
N MET A 196 9.97 -7.33 -11.74
CA MET A 196 9.83 -8.45 -10.82
C MET A 196 10.70 -9.65 -11.23
N LEU A 197 10.64 -10.04 -12.52
CA LEU A 197 11.46 -11.13 -13.08
C LEU A 197 12.96 -10.84 -12.98
N ASP A 198 13.38 -9.58 -13.15
CA ASP A 198 14.78 -9.17 -12.93
C ASP A 198 15.24 -9.53 -11.51
N GLY A 199 14.40 -9.27 -10.51
CA GLY A 199 14.70 -9.61 -9.13
C GLY A 199 14.79 -11.11 -8.87
N ASP A 200 13.84 -11.89 -9.41
CA ASP A 200 13.84 -13.35 -9.30
C ASP A 200 15.12 -13.95 -9.94
N MET A 201 15.55 -13.44 -11.10
CA MET A 201 16.79 -13.90 -11.78
C MET A 201 18.07 -13.61 -10.96
N HIS A 202 18.05 -12.58 -10.12
CA HIS A 202 19.20 -12.19 -9.30
C HIS A 202 19.08 -12.70 -7.85
N ASN A 203 18.09 -13.55 -7.53
CA ASN A 203 17.79 -14.04 -6.19
C ASN A 203 17.65 -12.90 -5.16
N GLU A 204 17.00 -11.81 -5.57
CA GLU A 204 16.79 -10.65 -4.71
C GLU A 204 15.70 -10.90 -3.67
N GLU A 205 15.80 -10.18 -2.55
CA GLU A 205 14.84 -10.27 -1.46
C GLU A 205 13.43 -9.91 -1.90
N PHE A 206 12.42 -10.61 -1.36
CA PHE A 206 11.00 -10.37 -1.66
C PHE A 206 10.60 -8.88 -1.55
N TRP A 207 11.06 -8.19 -0.52
CA TRP A 207 10.71 -6.77 -0.29
C TRP A 207 11.27 -5.82 -1.36
N LEU A 208 12.33 -6.23 -2.08
CA LEU A 208 12.93 -5.45 -3.16
C LEU A 208 12.17 -5.61 -4.49
N ASN A 209 11.36 -6.67 -4.59
CA ASN A 209 10.67 -7.08 -5.81
C ASN A 209 9.19 -6.67 -5.83
N ASN A 210 8.71 -5.96 -4.81
CA ASN A 210 7.30 -5.58 -4.69
C ASN A 210 6.93 -4.30 -5.48
N ASP A 211 5.64 -4.00 -5.45
CA ASP A 211 5.00 -2.82 -6.02
C ASP A 211 5.52 -1.51 -5.42
N GLN A 212 5.83 -1.50 -4.12
CA GLN A 212 6.21 -0.29 -3.40
C GLN A 212 7.43 0.43 -3.98
N LEU A 213 8.53 -0.30 -4.15
CA LEU A 213 9.76 0.25 -4.73
C LEU A 213 9.62 0.50 -6.23
N TYR A 214 8.89 -0.36 -6.93
CA TYR A 214 8.62 -0.18 -8.35
C TYR A 214 7.84 1.10 -8.61
N ILE A 215 6.67 1.28 -7.97
CA ILE A 215 5.81 2.45 -8.16
C ILE A 215 6.56 3.73 -7.80
N SER A 216 7.20 3.77 -6.62
CA SER A 216 7.97 4.94 -6.19
C SER A 216 9.13 5.28 -7.15
N GLY A 217 9.84 4.25 -7.63
CA GLY A 217 10.90 4.38 -8.62
C GLY A 217 10.39 4.91 -9.96
N GLN A 218 9.26 4.40 -10.46
CA GLN A 218 8.67 4.85 -11.72
C GLN A 218 8.13 6.28 -11.63
N LEU A 219 7.48 6.65 -10.52
CA LEU A 219 7.01 8.03 -10.30
C LEU A 219 8.17 9.03 -10.37
N THR A 220 9.29 8.71 -9.75
CA THR A 220 10.49 9.58 -9.76
C THR A 220 11.22 9.56 -11.09
N LYS A 221 11.41 8.39 -11.72
CA LYS A 221 12.00 8.22 -13.07
C LYS A 221 11.30 9.09 -14.10
N HIS A 222 9.97 9.11 -14.06
CA HIS A 222 9.15 9.82 -15.03
C HIS A 222 8.67 11.19 -14.55
N LYS A 223 9.18 11.70 -13.42
CA LYS A 223 8.91 13.06 -12.92
C LYS A 223 7.40 13.35 -12.78
N PHE A 224 6.69 12.46 -12.09
CA PHE A 224 5.34 12.74 -11.64
C PHE A 224 5.35 13.81 -10.54
N ALA A 225 4.31 14.62 -10.48
CA ALA A 225 4.07 15.52 -9.35
C ALA A 225 3.61 14.68 -8.15
N ILE A 226 4.49 14.49 -7.18
CA ILE A 226 4.22 13.68 -5.99
C ILE A 226 4.32 14.53 -4.73
N GLU A 227 3.49 14.24 -3.74
CA GLU A 227 3.49 14.91 -2.43
C GLU A 227 3.17 13.94 -1.30
N SER A 228 3.59 14.26 -0.07
CA SER A 228 3.18 13.52 1.13
C SER A 228 1.94 14.15 1.75
N ILE A 229 1.07 13.29 2.28
CA ILE A 229 0.11 13.65 3.32
C ILE A 229 0.64 13.22 4.69
N ASP A 230 -0.01 13.69 5.75
CA ASP A 230 0.33 13.36 7.12
C ASP A 230 0.21 11.86 7.41
N GLN A 231 1.08 11.33 8.30
CA GLN A 231 1.12 9.91 8.60
C GLN A 231 -0.20 9.37 9.18
N THR A 232 -1.06 10.21 9.75
CA THR A 232 -2.40 9.81 10.21
C THR A 232 -3.22 9.09 9.13
N TRP A 233 -2.93 9.32 7.85
CA TRP A 233 -3.56 8.65 6.72
C TRP A 233 -2.98 7.28 6.38
N ASN A 234 -1.95 6.82 7.06
CA ASN A 234 -1.34 5.49 6.87
C ASN A 234 -0.42 5.16 8.06
N ASP A 235 -1.00 4.88 9.23
CA ASP A 235 -0.22 4.58 10.44
C ASP A 235 -0.69 3.29 11.11
N THR A 236 0.24 2.61 11.77
CA THR A 236 -0.03 1.36 12.47
C THR A 236 -0.34 1.66 13.94
N PRO A 237 -1.49 1.24 14.49
CA PRO A 237 -1.81 1.48 15.89
C PRO A 237 -0.72 1.00 16.87
N THR A 238 -0.06 -0.11 16.55
CA THR A 238 1.00 -0.74 17.37
C THR A 238 2.36 -0.08 17.24
N HIS A 239 2.49 1.00 16.43
CA HIS A 239 3.67 1.86 16.48
C HIS A 239 3.77 2.65 17.79
N TRP A 240 2.68 2.72 18.55
CA TRP A 240 2.55 3.52 19.76
C TRP A 240 2.42 2.61 20.99
N ASP A 241 3.13 2.97 22.06
CA ASP A 241 3.03 2.25 23.35
C ASP A 241 1.76 2.66 24.14
N ASP A 242 1.07 3.72 23.69
CA ASP A 242 -0.22 4.17 24.20
C ASP A 242 -1.30 4.12 23.11
N ASP A 243 -2.54 4.48 23.47
CA ASP A 243 -3.69 4.36 22.57
C ASP A 243 -3.78 5.47 21.49
N ARG A 244 -2.80 6.38 21.37
CA ARG A 244 -2.87 7.45 20.36
C ARG A 244 -2.91 6.91 18.92
N GLY A 245 -2.39 5.71 18.71
CA GLY A 245 -2.44 5.04 17.40
C GLY A 245 -3.86 4.80 16.88
N TYR A 246 -4.86 4.80 17.76
CA TYR A 246 -6.27 4.65 17.39
C TYR A 246 -6.95 5.98 17.04
N ASP A 247 -6.26 7.11 17.19
CA ASP A 247 -6.75 8.44 16.78
C ASP A 247 -6.45 8.74 15.30
N MET A 248 -5.71 7.86 14.61
CA MET A 248 -5.30 8.03 13.22
C MET A 248 -6.48 7.88 12.26
N ASN A 249 -6.39 8.51 11.08
CA ASN A 249 -7.45 8.48 10.07
C ASN A 249 -7.59 7.08 9.46
N PHE A 250 -6.49 6.47 9.04
CA PHE A 250 -6.44 5.10 8.53
C PHE A 250 -5.47 4.25 9.39
N LEU A 251 -6.00 3.17 9.96
CA LEU A 251 -5.29 2.25 10.86
C LEU A 251 -4.74 1.08 10.05
N HIS A 252 -3.45 1.09 9.74
CA HIS A 252 -2.79 0.08 8.90
C HIS A 252 -2.18 -1.04 9.74
N TYR A 253 -2.72 -2.25 9.63
CA TYR A 253 -2.27 -3.44 10.34
C TYR A 253 -1.24 -4.25 9.55
N THR A 254 -0.14 -3.59 9.19
CA THR A 254 0.90 -4.17 8.32
C THR A 254 1.57 -5.41 8.92
N GLY A 255 1.74 -6.46 8.10
CA GLY A 255 2.35 -7.73 8.51
C GLY A 255 1.40 -8.68 9.27
N GLY A 256 1.82 -9.94 9.42
CA GLY A 256 0.95 -11.01 9.94
C GLY A 256 0.50 -10.81 11.39
N GLY A 257 1.41 -10.37 12.28
CA GLY A 257 1.08 -10.16 13.68
C GLY A 257 0.06 -9.04 13.89
N ASN A 258 0.19 -7.92 13.16
CA ASN A 258 -0.78 -6.83 13.26
C ASN A 258 -2.16 -7.21 12.69
N LYS A 259 -2.23 -8.06 11.65
CA LYS A 259 -3.51 -8.61 11.20
C LYS A 259 -4.26 -9.38 12.28
N VAL A 260 -3.56 -10.05 13.20
CA VAL A 260 -4.20 -10.67 14.38
C VAL A 260 -4.74 -9.61 15.33
N ILE A 261 -3.95 -8.56 15.59
CA ILE A 261 -4.35 -7.44 16.44
C ILE A 261 -5.58 -6.73 15.85
N MET A 262 -5.67 -6.57 14.54
CA MET A 262 -6.84 -6.03 13.84
C MET A 262 -8.13 -6.78 14.20
N LEU A 263 -8.10 -8.12 14.19
CA LEU A 263 -9.25 -8.94 14.57
C LEU A 263 -9.60 -8.79 16.06
N GLN A 264 -8.58 -8.74 16.93
CA GLN A 264 -8.78 -8.51 18.37
C GLN A 264 -9.36 -7.13 18.67
N ASP A 265 -8.94 -6.10 17.94
CA ASP A 265 -9.43 -4.73 18.08
C ASP A 265 -10.88 -4.61 17.60
N TYR A 266 -11.25 -5.37 16.57
CA TYR A 266 -12.64 -5.51 16.13
C TYR A 266 -13.52 -6.13 17.24
N GLU A 267 -13.09 -7.23 17.84
CA GLU A 267 -13.81 -7.89 18.95
C GLU A 267 -13.99 -6.96 20.16
N LYS A 268 -13.01 -6.07 20.40
CA LYS A 268 -13.03 -5.06 21.46
C LYS A 268 -13.79 -3.78 21.08
N ASN A 269 -14.40 -3.72 19.89
CA ASN A 269 -15.10 -2.54 19.38
C ASN A 269 -14.25 -1.26 19.34
N LYS A 270 -12.93 -1.38 19.09
CA LYS A 270 -12.02 -0.22 18.99
C LYS A 270 -12.26 0.61 17.72
N PHE A 271 -12.90 0.07 16.71
CA PHE A 271 -13.14 0.78 15.45
C PHE A 271 -14.36 1.70 15.54
N LYS A 272 -14.21 2.90 14.97
CA LYS A 272 -15.24 3.95 15.02
C LYS A 272 -16.48 3.59 14.21
N TYR A 273 -16.30 3.04 13.01
CA TYR A 273 -17.40 2.78 12.06
C TYR A 273 -17.71 1.31 11.81
N LEU A 274 -16.87 0.40 12.34
CA LEU A 274 -17.13 -1.03 12.33
C LEU A 274 -17.51 -1.46 13.74
N LYS A 275 -18.64 -2.16 13.88
CA LYS A 275 -19.13 -2.68 15.15
C LYS A 275 -19.36 -4.17 15.04
N ASN A 276 -18.99 -4.90 16.08
CA ASN A 276 -19.36 -6.30 16.20
C ASN A 276 -20.88 -6.38 16.42
N ALA A 277 -21.55 -7.25 15.67
CA ALA A 277 -23.00 -7.41 15.70
C ALA A 277 -23.48 -8.16 16.95
#